data_AF-A0AAD7NZV4-F1
#
_entry.id   AF-A0AAD7NZV4-F1
#
_cell.length_a   1.000
_cell.length_b   1.000
_cell.length_c   1.000
_cell.angle_alpha   90.00
_cell.angle_beta   90.00
_cell.angle_gamma   90.00
#
_symmetry.space_group_name_H-M   'P 1'
#
loop_
_entity.id
_entity.type
_entity.pdbx_description
1 polymer ?
#
loop_
_entity_poly.entity_id
_entity_poly.type
_entity_poly.pdbx_seq_one_letter_code
_entity_poly.pdbx_strand_id
1 'polypeptide(L)'
;FLKYSKQATELITWLHSKTFVLAHIRRIQMENGHHPVSIIRAVLTRWTAHYLAYCQLSEVMQTLQALALQDFMHPSNDKLLTTGDKKAKTKARAMIKIINNPNFWRAIERYKQSLQMKKHLEPLAIATNIMQAAFCRLDEVLLTFGNLFRSFDSLKENVDRHVRRVVLASIESRWSKCGQDVFIAAWLFNMFL
;
A
#
# COMPACT_ATOMS: atom_id res chain seq x y z
N PHE A 1 -2.83 -11.76 -0.97
CA PHE A 1 -2.33 -10.41 -0.70
C PHE A 1 -0.83 -10.25 -1.01
N LEU A 2 0.07 -10.92 -0.28
CA LEU A 2 1.53 -10.73 -0.41
C LEU A 2 2.10 -10.90 -1.84
N LYS A 3 1.62 -11.91 -2.59
CA LYS A 3 2.09 -12.18 -3.96
C LYS A 3 1.89 -10.99 -4.91
N TYR A 4 0.71 -10.37 -4.90
CA TYR A 4 0.38 -9.23 -5.77
C TYR A 4 0.93 -7.90 -5.24
N SER A 5 1.16 -7.79 -3.93
CA SER A 5 1.81 -6.62 -3.31
C SER A 5 3.26 -6.42 -3.83
N LYS A 6 4.02 -7.52 -3.95
CA LYS A 6 5.37 -7.47 -4.54
C LYS A 6 5.34 -7.02 -6.00
N GLN A 7 4.40 -7.56 -6.79
CA GLN A 7 4.22 -7.19 -8.20
C GLN A 7 3.78 -5.73 -8.37
N ALA A 8 2.89 -5.24 -7.51
CA ALA A 8 2.46 -3.84 -7.52
C ALA A 8 3.62 -2.90 -7.18
N THR A 9 4.41 -3.23 -6.16
CA THR A 9 5.61 -2.45 -5.78
C THR A 9 6.64 -2.41 -6.90
N GLU A 10 6.84 -3.53 -7.58
CA GLU A 10 7.75 -3.63 -8.72
C GLU A 10 7.26 -2.82 -9.93
N LEU A 11 5.96 -2.90 -10.25
CA LEU A 11 5.33 -2.12 -11.30
C LEU A 11 5.42 -0.61 -11.03
N ILE A 12 5.07 -0.18 -9.81
CA ILE A 12 5.19 1.21 -9.38
C ILE A 12 6.64 1.69 -9.52
N THR A 13 7.61 0.91 -9.05
CA THR A 13 9.03 1.26 -9.16
C THR A 13 9.47 1.42 -10.61
N TRP A 14 9.01 0.54 -11.50
CA TRP A 14 9.33 0.63 -12.93
C TRP A 14 8.65 1.82 -13.62
N LEU A 15 7.40 2.15 -13.26
CA LEU A 15 6.72 3.35 -13.77
C LEU A 15 7.46 4.63 -13.37
N HIS A 16 7.95 4.69 -12.13
CA HIS A 16 8.77 5.81 -11.65
C HIS A 16 10.10 5.97 -12.41
N SER A 17 10.66 4.90 -12.97
CA SER A 17 11.85 4.99 -13.81
C SER A 17 11.55 5.45 -15.25
N LYS A 18 10.28 5.68 -15.61
CA LYS A 18 9.84 6.10 -16.95
C LYS A 18 9.07 7.41 -16.86
N THR A 19 9.79 8.51 -16.64
CA THR A 19 9.23 9.87 -16.51
C THR A 19 8.32 10.26 -17.69
N PHE A 20 8.69 9.90 -18.92
CA PHE A 20 7.87 10.15 -20.11
C PHE A 20 6.51 9.43 -20.07
N VAL A 21 6.48 8.18 -19.60
CA VAL A 21 5.24 7.41 -19.45
C VAL A 21 4.33 8.04 -18.39
N LEU A 22 4.90 8.51 -17.28
CA LEU A 22 4.14 9.23 -16.25
C LEU A 22 3.54 10.54 -16.77
N ALA A 23 4.30 11.30 -17.56
CA ALA A 23 3.79 12.52 -18.20
C ALA A 23 2.64 12.20 -19.17
N HIS A 24 2.76 11.12 -19.93
CA HIS A 24 1.72 10.69 -20.88
C HIS A 24 0.44 10.21 -20.16
N ILE A 25 0.58 9.48 -19.05
CA ILE A 25 -0.56 9.09 -18.19
C ILE A 25 -1.29 10.33 -17.67
N ARG A 26 -0.56 11.32 -17.14
CA ARG A 26 -1.15 12.59 -16.67
C ARG A 26 -1.89 13.33 -17.78
N ARG A 27 -1.32 13.39 -18.98
CA ARG A 27 -1.96 14.00 -20.15
C ARG A 27 -3.29 13.34 -20.48
N ILE A 28 -3.32 11.99 -20.57
CA ILE A 28 -4.55 11.24 -20.84
C ILE A 28 -5.60 11.48 -19.73
N GLN A 29 -5.19 11.56 -18.47
CA GLN A 29 -6.12 11.86 -17.37
C GLN A 29 -6.75 13.26 -17.50
N MET A 30 -5.95 14.27 -17.84
CA MET A 30 -6.42 15.64 -18.05
C MET A 30 -7.37 15.74 -19.25
N GLU A 31 -7.06 15.05 -20.36
CA GLU A 31 -7.91 15.00 -21.54
C GLU A 31 -9.26 14.32 -21.28
N ASN A 32 -9.29 13.36 -20.37
CA ASN A 32 -10.52 12.69 -19.94
C ASN A 32 -11.26 13.44 -18.81
N GLY A 33 -10.85 14.67 -18.49
CA GLY A 33 -11.49 15.50 -17.46
C GLY A 33 -11.27 15.03 -16.02
N HIS A 34 -10.33 14.10 -15.79
CA HIS A 34 -9.98 13.64 -14.45
C HIS A 34 -8.90 14.52 -13.82
N HIS A 35 -8.95 14.67 -12.49
CA HIS A 35 -7.82 15.24 -11.76
C HIS A 35 -6.59 14.31 -11.90
N PRO A 36 -5.42 14.81 -12.33
CA PRO A 36 -4.27 13.96 -12.60
C PRO A 36 -3.76 13.33 -11.31
N VAL A 37 -3.71 12.00 -11.31
CA VAL A 37 -3.30 11.21 -10.15
C VAL A 37 -1.81 10.91 -10.30
N SER A 38 -1.01 11.32 -9.32
CA SER A 38 0.41 10.96 -9.31
C SER A 38 0.56 9.56 -8.74
N ILE A 39 1.24 8.67 -9.46
CA ILE A 39 1.68 7.39 -8.89
C ILE A 39 2.70 7.70 -7.78
N ILE A 40 2.43 7.27 -6.54
CA ILE A 40 3.32 7.44 -5.39
C ILE A 40 4.12 6.15 -5.17
N ARG A 41 5.40 6.29 -4.81
CA ARG A 41 6.21 5.16 -4.35
C ARG A 41 5.89 4.87 -2.89
N ALA A 42 5.48 3.65 -2.61
CA ALA A 42 5.22 3.24 -1.25
C ALA A 42 6.52 3.18 -0.43
N VAL A 43 6.52 3.86 0.72
CA VAL A 43 7.60 3.76 1.71
C VAL A 43 7.33 2.54 2.60
N LEU A 44 8.30 1.63 2.67
CA LEU A 44 8.21 0.35 3.41
C LEU A 44 7.71 0.51 4.86
N THR A 45 8.07 1.63 5.51
CA THR A 45 7.76 1.90 6.91
C THR A 45 6.40 2.56 7.13
N ARG A 46 5.67 2.94 6.07
CA ARG A 46 4.40 3.67 6.18
C ARG A 46 3.31 2.95 5.38
N TRP A 47 2.50 2.18 6.06
CA TRP A 47 1.45 1.37 5.44
C TRP A 47 0.36 2.20 4.73
N THR A 48 0.15 3.45 5.14
CA THR A 48 -0.65 4.44 4.42
C THR A 48 -0.07 4.82 3.05
N ALA A 49 1.26 4.83 2.90
CA ALA A 49 1.90 5.08 1.60
C ALA A 49 1.70 3.90 0.64
N HIS A 50 1.73 2.65 1.12
CA HIS A 50 1.39 1.47 0.33
C HIS A 50 -0.06 1.51 -0.15
N TYR A 51 -0.98 1.92 0.72
CA TYR A 51 -2.39 2.10 0.37
C TYR A 51 -2.59 3.13 -0.75
N LEU A 52 -2.10 4.36 -0.54
CA LEU A 52 -2.26 5.44 -1.51
C LEU A 52 -1.66 5.04 -2.86
N ALA A 53 -0.47 4.42 -2.84
CA ALA A 53 0.17 3.93 -4.05
C ALA A 53 -0.71 2.92 -4.82
N TYR A 54 -1.41 2.02 -4.13
CA TYR A 54 -2.27 1.02 -4.79
C TYR A 54 -3.60 1.61 -5.27
N CYS A 55 -4.19 2.55 -4.52
CA CYS A 55 -5.39 3.28 -4.98
C CYS A 55 -5.12 4.05 -6.27
N GLN A 56 -4.01 4.79 -6.29
CA GLN A 56 -3.58 5.55 -7.45
C GLN A 56 -3.24 4.63 -8.63
N LEU A 57 -2.57 3.50 -8.36
CA LEU A 57 -2.29 2.48 -9.38
C LEU A 57 -3.58 1.91 -9.99
N SER A 58 -4.63 1.72 -9.18
CA SER A 58 -5.94 1.26 -9.66
C SER A 58 -6.64 2.32 -10.52
N GLU A 59 -6.50 3.60 -10.21
CA GLU A 59 -7.11 4.70 -10.97
C GLU A 59 -6.48 4.86 -12.36
N VAL A 60 -5.20 4.54 -12.50
CA VAL A 60 -4.50 4.56 -13.79
C VAL A 60 -4.62 3.24 -14.57
N MET A 61 -5.35 2.24 -14.07
CA MET A 61 -5.44 0.91 -14.68
C MET A 61 -5.85 0.96 -16.15
N GLN A 62 -6.96 1.65 -16.46
CA GLN A 62 -7.49 1.73 -17.83
C GLN A 62 -6.50 2.44 -18.76
N THR A 63 -5.87 3.51 -18.28
CA THR A 63 -4.82 4.24 -19.02
C THR A 63 -3.61 3.35 -19.30
N LEU A 64 -3.16 2.56 -18.31
CA LEU A 64 -2.03 1.63 -18.48
C LEU A 64 -2.34 0.51 -19.48
N GLN A 65 -3.57 -0.02 -19.45
CA GLN A 65 -4.01 -1.03 -20.41
C GLN A 65 -4.09 -0.47 -21.83
N ALA A 66 -4.62 0.75 -21.99
CA ALA A 66 -4.65 1.44 -23.27
C ALA A 66 -3.23 1.68 -23.82
N LEU A 67 -2.29 2.13 -22.97
CA LEU A 67 -0.89 2.30 -23.35
C LEU A 67 -0.22 0.98 -23.74
N ALA A 68 -0.48 -0.10 -22.99
CA ALA A 68 0.05 -1.42 -23.33
C ALA A 68 -0.47 -1.94 -24.67
N LEU A 69 -1.74 -1.66 -25.00
CA LEU A 69 -2.34 -2.00 -26.28
C LEU A 69 -1.72 -1.17 -27.42
N GLN A 70 -1.56 0.14 -27.24
CA GLN A 70 -0.92 1.02 -28.22
C GLN A 70 0.52 0.56 -28.52
N ASP A 71 1.28 0.17 -27.49
CA ASP A 71 2.65 -0.34 -27.61
C ASP A 71 2.75 -1.67 -28.37
N PHE A 72 1.68 -2.48 -28.32
CA PHE A 72 1.57 -3.72 -29.09
C PHE A 72 1.28 -3.44 -30.58
N MET A 73 0.41 -2.45 -30.85
CA MET A 73 -0.03 -2.10 -32.21
C MET A 73 1.01 -1.29 -33.00
N HIS A 74 1.85 -0.49 -32.33
CA HIS A 74 2.81 0.38 -33.01
C HIS A 74 4.11 -0.36 -33.42
N PRO A 75 4.72 0.01 -34.56
CA PRO A 75 6.04 -0.46 -34.95
C PRO A 75 7.12 -0.01 -33.94
N SER A 76 8.26 -0.70 -33.95
CA SER A 76 9.30 -0.63 -32.91
C SER A 76 9.81 0.76 -32.52
N ASN A 77 9.69 1.76 -33.40
CA ASN A 77 10.18 3.13 -33.17
C ASN A 77 9.19 4.01 -32.38
N ASP A 78 7.91 3.68 -32.34
CA ASP A 78 6.87 4.49 -31.67
C ASP A 78 6.41 3.88 -30.34
N LYS A 79 7.08 2.82 -29.88
CA LYS A 79 6.78 2.19 -28.60
C LYS A 79 7.17 3.10 -27.45
N LEU A 80 6.22 3.42 -26.58
CA LEU A 80 6.40 4.17 -25.34
C LEU A 80 6.93 3.31 -24.20
N LEU A 81 6.43 2.08 -24.05
CA LEU A 81 6.74 1.21 -22.91
C LEU A 81 7.98 0.36 -23.18
N THR A 82 8.10 -0.17 -24.40
CA THR A 82 9.15 -1.13 -24.81
C THR A 82 10.35 -0.43 -25.47
N THR A 83 10.97 0.50 -24.75
CA THR A 83 12.14 1.28 -25.20
C THR A 83 13.45 0.82 -24.55
N GLY A 84 14.59 1.18 -25.17
CA GLY A 84 15.93 0.98 -24.62
C GLY A 84 16.63 -0.32 -25.02
N ASP A 85 17.60 -0.73 -24.19
CA ASP A 85 18.44 -1.91 -24.40
C ASP A 85 17.69 -3.25 -24.19
N LYS A 86 18.37 -4.37 -24.45
CA LYS A 86 17.78 -5.73 -24.33
C LYS A 86 17.23 -5.99 -22.92
N LYS A 87 17.89 -5.46 -21.88
CA LYS A 87 17.49 -5.61 -20.48
C LYS A 87 16.23 -4.80 -20.17
N ALA A 88 16.17 -3.54 -20.58
CA ALA A 88 15.01 -2.66 -20.44
C ALA A 88 13.79 -3.20 -21.18
N LYS A 89 13.96 -3.70 -22.41
CA LYS A 89 12.89 -4.34 -23.19
C LYS A 89 12.38 -5.61 -22.52
N THR A 90 13.25 -6.44 -21.95
CA THR A 90 12.83 -7.63 -21.18
C THR A 90 12.01 -7.25 -19.96
N LYS A 91 12.45 -6.22 -19.20
CA LYS A 91 11.70 -5.72 -18.04
C LYS A 91 10.35 -5.14 -18.45
N ALA A 92 10.30 -4.36 -19.52
CA ALA A 92 9.05 -3.79 -20.05
C ALA A 92 8.03 -4.87 -20.39
N ARG A 93 8.45 -5.94 -21.08
CA ARG A 93 7.56 -7.09 -21.37
C ARG A 93 7.04 -7.78 -20.11
N ALA A 94 7.88 -7.91 -19.07
CA ALA A 94 7.44 -8.46 -17.79
C ALA A 94 6.38 -7.58 -17.12
N MET A 95 6.55 -6.25 -17.17
CA MET A 95 5.59 -5.31 -16.60
C MET A 95 4.29 -5.24 -17.41
N ILE A 96 4.36 -5.29 -18.74
CA ILE A 96 3.18 -5.40 -19.62
C ILE A 96 2.39 -6.68 -19.30
N LYS A 97 3.06 -7.81 -19.04
CA LYS A 97 2.39 -9.03 -18.56
C LYS A 97 1.64 -8.83 -17.25
N ILE A 98 2.15 -8.01 -16.33
CA ILE A 98 1.45 -7.66 -15.08
C ILE A 98 0.24 -6.77 -15.39
N ILE A 99 0.42 -5.73 -16.23
CA ILE A 99 -0.65 -4.81 -16.66
C ILE A 99 -1.79 -5.56 -17.37
N ASN A 100 -1.49 -6.61 -18.13
CA ASN A 100 -2.50 -7.38 -18.84
C ASN A 100 -3.08 -8.54 -18.01
N ASN A 101 -2.69 -8.71 -16.75
CA ASN A 101 -3.17 -9.79 -15.90
C ASN A 101 -4.48 -9.39 -15.17
N PRO A 102 -5.65 -9.95 -15.53
CA PRO A 102 -6.91 -9.57 -14.89
C PRO A 102 -7.00 -10.00 -13.43
N ASN A 103 -6.30 -11.08 -13.05
CA ASN A 103 -6.25 -11.55 -11.65
C ASN A 103 -5.44 -10.60 -10.76
N PHE A 104 -4.44 -9.92 -11.33
CA PHE A 104 -3.70 -8.87 -10.62
C PHE A 104 -4.62 -7.70 -10.28
N TRP A 105 -5.34 -7.16 -11.29
CA TRP A 105 -6.24 -6.04 -11.07
C TRP A 105 -7.43 -6.38 -10.18
N ARG A 106 -8.05 -7.55 -10.35
CA ARG A 106 -9.08 -8.03 -9.41
C ARG A 106 -8.57 -8.15 -7.98
N ALA A 107 -7.30 -8.49 -7.78
CA ALA A 107 -6.71 -8.52 -6.44
C ALA A 107 -6.47 -7.11 -5.87
N ILE A 108 -6.03 -6.15 -6.69
CA ILE A 108 -5.86 -4.74 -6.31
C ILE A 108 -7.22 -4.07 -6.03
N GLU A 109 -8.21 -4.32 -6.87
CA GLU A 109 -9.56 -3.77 -6.71
C GLU A 109 -10.29 -4.40 -5.52
N ARG A 110 -10.18 -5.72 -5.33
CA ARG A 110 -10.63 -6.35 -4.08
C ARG A 110 -9.90 -5.75 -2.90
N TYR A 111 -8.60 -5.46 -2.99
CA TYR A 111 -7.88 -4.80 -1.90
C TYR A 111 -8.39 -3.37 -1.62
N LYS A 112 -8.68 -2.58 -2.67
CA LYS A 112 -9.25 -1.23 -2.60
C LYS A 112 -10.67 -1.21 -2.02
N GLN A 113 -11.54 -2.12 -2.47
CA GLN A 113 -12.94 -2.22 -2.04
C GLN A 113 -13.13 -3.02 -0.74
N SER A 114 -12.12 -3.80 -0.32
CA SER A 114 -12.28 -4.71 0.79
C SER A 114 -12.47 -3.98 2.11
N LEU A 115 -13.55 -4.35 2.80
CA LEU A 115 -13.81 -4.10 4.21
C LEU A 115 -12.59 -4.39 5.10
N GLN A 116 -11.68 -5.26 4.66
CA GLN A 116 -10.43 -5.60 5.35
C GLN A 116 -9.49 -4.39 5.47
N MET A 117 -9.58 -3.40 4.60
CA MET A 117 -8.74 -2.21 4.71
C MET A 117 -9.17 -1.31 5.87
N LYS A 118 -10.48 -1.10 6.05
CA LYS A 118 -11.01 -0.47 7.27
C LYS A 118 -10.58 -1.29 8.48
N LYS A 119 -10.83 -2.60 8.46
CA LYS A 119 -10.48 -3.51 9.56
C LYS A 119 -8.98 -3.53 9.91
N HIS A 120 -8.07 -3.41 8.94
CA HIS A 120 -6.62 -3.53 9.16
C HIS A 120 -5.94 -2.18 9.31
N LEU A 121 -6.18 -1.21 8.43
CA LEU A 121 -5.43 0.06 8.40
C LEU A 121 -6.02 1.13 9.33
N GLU A 122 -7.33 1.15 9.55
CA GLU A 122 -7.96 2.15 10.41
C GLU A 122 -7.44 2.08 11.86
N PRO A 123 -7.36 0.89 12.51
CA PRO A 123 -6.78 0.82 13.86
C PRO A 123 -5.34 1.32 13.90
N LEU A 124 -4.57 1.04 12.85
CA LEU A 124 -3.16 1.46 12.74
C LEU A 124 -3.01 2.96 12.50
N ALA A 125 -3.89 3.56 11.72
CA ALA A 125 -3.91 5.00 11.47
C ALA A 125 -4.30 5.77 12.74
N ILE A 126 -5.34 5.33 13.45
CA ILE A 126 -5.75 5.89 14.74
C ILE A 126 -4.60 5.79 15.74
N ALA A 127 -3.99 4.62 15.87
CA ALA A 127 -2.86 4.43 16.77
C ALA A 127 -1.67 5.33 16.44
N THR A 128 -1.35 5.48 15.15
CA THR A 128 -0.28 6.38 14.70
C THR A 128 -0.59 7.83 15.05
N ASN A 129 -1.82 8.29 14.82
CA ASN A 129 -2.23 9.66 15.14
C ASN A 129 -2.14 9.95 16.64
N ILE A 130 -2.57 9.01 17.50
CA ILE A 130 -2.45 9.14 18.96
C ILE A 130 -0.98 9.21 19.36
N MET A 131 -0.16 8.27 18.90
CA MET A 131 1.27 8.19 19.24
C MET A 131 2.10 9.37 18.71
N GLN A 132 1.63 10.06 17.68
CA GLN A 132 2.27 11.25 17.11
C GLN A 132 1.76 12.56 17.71
N ALA A 133 0.75 12.53 18.58
CA ALA A 133 0.26 13.73 19.24
C ALA A 133 1.34 14.34 20.14
N ALA A 134 1.48 15.66 20.11
CA ALA A 134 2.50 16.39 20.86
C ALA A 134 2.44 16.15 22.39
N PHE A 135 1.27 15.76 22.90
CA PHE A 135 1.00 15.53 24.31
C PHE A 135 0.61 14.07 24.60
N CYS A 136 1.02 13.12 23.75
CA CYS A 136 0.72 11.70 23.95
C CYS A 136 1.34 11.20 25.27
N ARG A 137 0.49 10.66 26.15
CA ARG A 137 0.89 10.13 27.46
C ARG A 137 1.19 8.63 27.38
N LEU A 138 1.99 8.13 28.32
CA LEU A 138 2.38 6.73 28.36
C LEU A 138 1.19 5.78 28.58
N ASP A 139 0.18 6.19 29.34
CA ASP A 139 -1.06 5.42 29.51
C ASP A 139 -1.87 5.33 28.21
N GLU A 140 -1.94 6.42 27.43
CA GLU A 140 -2.56 6.41 26.10
C GLU A 140 -1.81 5.50 25.12
N VAL A 141 -0.48 5.46 25.20
CA VAL A 141 0.34 4.51 24.43
C VAL A 141 -0.04 3.07 24.79
N LEU A 142 -0.12 2.74 26.09
CA LEU A 142 -0.50 1.40 26.55
C LEU A 142 -1.91 1.00 26.09
N LEU A 143 -2.88 1.89 26.28
CA LEU A 143 -4.26 1.69 25.83
C LEU A 143 -4.36 1.50 24.31
N THR A 144 -3.55 2.26 23.55
CA THR A 144 -3.48 2.13 22.10
C THR A 144 -2.90 0.78 21.68
N PHE A 145 -1.84 0.30 22.36
CA PHE A 145 -1.29 -1.05 22.15
C PHE A 145 -2.33 -2.14 22.42
N GLY A 146 -3.05 -2.06 23.54
CA GLY A 146 -4.11 -3.00 23.90
C GLY A 146 -5.27 -2.99 22.90
N ASN A 147 -5.70 -1.79 22.47
CA ASN A 147 -6.74 -1.64 21.46
C ASN A 147 -6.33 -2.24 20.12
N LEU A 148 -5.10 -1.99 19.66
CA LEU A 148 -4.57 -2.63 18.45
C LEU A 148 -4.58 -4.16 18.57
N PHE A 149 -4.09 -4.71 19.67
CA PHE A 149 -4.07 -6.16 19.88
C PHE A 149 -5.49 -6.73 19.79
N ARG A 150 -6.46 -6.12 20.50
CA ARG A 150 -7.86 -6.53 20.48
C ARG A 150 -8.48 -6.45 19.09
N SER A 151 -8.27 -5.34 18.38
CA SER A 151 -8.78 -5.15 17.01
C SER A 151 -8.29 -6.25 16.09
N PHE A 152 -6.99 -6.56 16.11
CA PHE A 152 -6.43 -7.59 15.23
C PHE A 152 -6.77 -9.02 15.67
N ASP A 153 -6.84 -9.31 16.97
CA ASP A 153 -7.25 -10.64 17.43
C ASP A 153 -8.71 -10.94 17.07
N SER A 154 -9.58 -9.93 17.08
CA SER A 154 -10.99 -10.08 16.70
C SER A 154 -11.22 -10.49 15.24
N LEU A 155 -10.20 -10.39 14.38
CA LEU A 155 -10.27 -10.80 12.98
C LEU A 155 -10.23 -12.32 12.86
N LYS A 156 -11.39 -12.98 12.86
CA LYS A 156 -11.49 -14.45 12.81
C LYS A 156 -11.60 -15.04 11.39
N GLU A 157 -11.73 -14.23 10.35
CA GLU A 157 -11.84 -14.71 8.96
C GLU A 157 -10.53 -15.33 8.45
N ASN A 158 -10.62 -16.42 7.67
CA ASN A 158 -9.44 -17.15 7.15
C ASN A 158 -8.51 -16.27 6.30
N VAL A 159 -9.09 -15.32 5.57
CA VAL A 159 -8.39 -14.33 4.74
C VAL A 159 -7.46 -13.42 5.56
N ASP A 160 -7.78 -13.19 6.84
CA ASP A 160 -7.03 -12.30 7.72
C ASP A 160 -5.98 -13.04 8.56
N ARG A 161 -6.01 -14.37 8.57
CA ARG A 161 -5.15 -15.23 9.41
C ARG A 161 -3.68 -14.83 9.35
N HIS A 162 -3.16 -14.54 8.17
CA HIS A 162 -1.77 -14.16 7.98
C HIS A 162 -1.47 -12.77 8.55
N VAL A 163 -2.32 -11.78 8.26
CA VAL A 163 -2.17 -10.40 8.75
C VAL A 163 -2.27 -10.37 10.26
N ARG A 164 -3.31 -10.99 10.83
CA ARG A 164 -3.49 -11.15 12.28
C ARG A 164 -2.24 -11.72 12.93
N ARG A 165 -1.72 -12.85 12.43
CA ARG A 165 -0.53 -13.48 13.00
C ARG A 165 0.68 -12.55 12.99
N VAL A 166 0.95 -11.89 11.86
CA VAL A 166 2.12 -11.01 11.72
C VAL A 166 2.00 -9.77 12.61
N VAL A 167 0.82 -9.17 12.68
CA VAL A 167 0.59 -7.96 13.48
C VAL A 167 0.62 -8.28 14.97
N LEU A 168 -0.05 -9.34 15.43
CA LEU A 168 -0.01 -9.75 16.85
C LEU A 168 1.42 -10.09 17.28
N ALA A 169 2.16 -10.87 16.49
CA ALA A 169 3.56 -11.17 16.79
C ALA A 169 4.45 -9.91 16.84
N SER A 170 4.18 -8.93 15.97
CA SER A 170 4.89 -7.64 15.98
C SER A 170 4.56 -6.81 17.23
N ILE A 171 3.29 -6.78 17.64
CA ILE A 171 2.85 -6.11 18.88
C ILE A 171 3.50 -6.75 20.09
N GLU A 172 3.41 -8.08 20.22
CA GLU A 172 4.03 -8.85 21.30
C GLU A 172 5.55 -8.67 21.34
N SER A 173 6.21 -8.70 20.18
CA SER A 173 7.65 -8.49 20.07
C SER A 173 8.08 -7.08 20.50
N ARG A 174 7.25 -6.06 20.26
CA ARG A 174 7.52 -4.69 20.70
C ARG A 174 7.24 -4.52 22.18
N TRP A 175 6.15 -5.12 22.67
CA TRP A 175 5.80 -5.13 24.09
C TRP A 175 6.87 -5.81 24.93
N SER A 176 7.41 -6.95 24.50
CA SER A 176 8.47 -7.65 25.23
C SER A 176 9.81 -6.90 25.28
N LYS A 177 10.01 -5.94 24.39
CA LYS A 177 11.25 -5.14 24.28
C LYS A 177 11.13 -3.75 24.88
N CYS A 178 9.93 -3.27 25.19
CA CYS A 178 9.77 -1.97 25.82
C CYS A 178 9.91 -2.08 27.35
N GLY A 179 10.19 -0.97 28.03
CA GLY A 179 10.18 -0.92 29.49
C GLY A 179 8.76 -1.03 30.02
N GLN A 180 8.20 -2.24 30.09
CA GLN A 180 6.80 -2.49 30.44
C GLN A 180 6.40 -1.79 31.75
N ASP A 181 7.31 -1.79 32.73
CA ASP A 181 7.10 -1.20 34.05
C ASP A 181 6.70 0.28 33.99
N VAL A 182 7.25 1.06 33.06
CA VAL A 182 6.91 2.50 32.96
C VAL A 182 5.49 2.71 32.43
N PHE A 183 5.03 1.83 31.53
CA PHE A 183 3.67 1.88 31.00
C PHE A 183 2.65 1.41 32.04
N ILE A 184 2.97 0.33 32.76
CA ILE A 184 2.13 -0.21 33.83
C ILE A 184 2.02 0.81 34.97
N ALA A 185 3.14 1.41 35.39
CA ALA A 185 3.14 2.47 36.39
C ALA A 185 2.33 3.68 35.92
N ALA A 186 2.53 4.17 34.69
CA ALA A 186 1.76 5.30 34.16
C ALA A 186 0.24 5.04 34.14
N TRP A 187 -0.17 3.80 33.85
CA TRP A 187 -1.58 3.40 33.91
C TRP A 187 -2.09 3.32 35.35
N LEU A 188 -1.34 2.69 36.27
CA LEU A 188 -1.69 2.60 37.69
C LEU A 188 -1.82 3.97 38.37
N PHE A 189 -0.96 4.91 38.00
CA PHE A 189 -0.94 6.27 38.54
C PHE A 189 -1.81 7.25 37.76
N ASN A 190 -2.52 6.81 36.72
CA ASN A 190 -3.51 7.66 36.06
C ASN A 190 -4.77 7.76 36.95
N MET A 191 -4.82 8.81 37.77
CA MET A 191 -5.89 9.06 38.76
C MET A 191 -7.27 9.38 38.13
N PHE A 192 -7.40 9.35 36.80
CA PHE A 192 -8.62 9.75 36.08
C PHE A 192 -9.20 8.66 35.16
N LEU A 193 -8.81 7.40 35.34
CA LEU A 193 -9.50 6.24 34.76
C LEU A 193 -10.66 5.77 35.65
#